data_AF-A0A7I8VCM8-F1
#
_entry.id   AF-A0A7I8VCM8-F1
#
_cell.length_a   1.000
_cell.length_b   1.000
_cell.length_c   1.000
_cell.angle_alpha   90.00
_cell.angle_beta   90.00
_cell.angle_gamma   90.00
#
_symmetry.space_group_name_H-M   'P 1'
#
loop_
_entity.id
_entity.type
_entity.pdbx_description
1 polymer ?
#
loop_
_entity_poly.entity_id
_entity_poly.type
_entity_poly.pdbx_seq_one_letter_code
_entity_poly.pdbx_strand_id
1 'polypeptide(L)'
;MSTHVYKHMLTDKKFGLTANLLATKVMPSIIPHSVNPTLSVEQFETVMDVLTEMLDVIHFQRKSKMRLQSSEVATASSGVR
;
A
#
# COMPACT_ATOMS: atom_id res chain seq x y z
N MET A 1 -6.35 8.15 -15.22
CA MET A 1 -7.11 7.07 -14.57
C MET A 1 -7.84 7.65 -13.38
N SER A 2 -9.14 7.41 -13.24
CA SER A 2 -9.94 8.00 -12.16
C SER A 2 -9.56 7.40 -10.80
N THR A 3 -9.42 8.23 -9.76
CA THR A 3 -9.09 7.83 -8.37
C THR A 3 -9.96 6.70 -7.82
N HIS A 4 -11.20 6.60 -8.33
CA HIS A 4 -12.16 5.56 -7.99
C HIS A 4 -11.70 4.14 -8.39
N VAL A 5 -10.92 4.01 -9.47
CA VAL A 5 -10.39 2.71 -9.93
C VAL A 5 -9.38 2.18 -8.91
N TYR A 6 -8.54 3.05 -8.34
CA TYR A 6 -7.55 2.63 -7.36
C TYR A 6 -8.19 2.15 -6.05
N LYS A 7 -9.23 2.83 -5.59
CA LYS A 7 -10.01 2.40 -4.42
C LYS A 7 -10.60 0.99 -4.63
N HIS A 8 -11.13 0.73 -5.82
CA HIS A 8 -11.69 -0.59 -6.16
C HIS A 8 -10.60 -1.67 -6.30
N MET A 9 -9.45 -1.35 -6.90
CA MET A 9 -8.33 -2.29 -7.00
C MET A 9 -7.67 -2.59 -5.66
N LEU A 10 -7.70 -1.67 -4.70
CA LEU A 10 -7.19 -1.88 -3.33
C LEU A 10 -8.08 -2.82 -2.51
N THR A 11 -9.40 -2.83 -2.78
CA THR A 11 -10.36 -3.70 -2.07
C THR A 11 -10.46 -5.09 -2.68
N ASP A 12 -10.28 -5.24 -3.99
CA ASP A 12 -10.34 -6.55 -4.65
C ASP A 12 -8.96 -7.24 -4.68
N LYS A 13 -8.81 -8.25 -3.82
CA LYS A 13 -7.61 -9.10 -3.70
C LYS A 13 -7.19 -9.75 -5.03
N LYS A 14 -8.07 -9.85 -6.03
CA LYS A 14 -7.76 -10.40 -7.36
C LYS A 14 -6.75 -9.57 -8.15
N PHE A 15 -6.58 -8.29 -7.84
CA PHE A 15 -5.63 -7.43 -8.57
C PHE A 15 -4.18 -7.56 -8.10
N GLY A 16 -3.90 -8.32 -7.04
CA GLY A 16 -2.51 -8.67 -6.67
C GLY A 16 -1.62 -7.46 -6.38
N LEU A 17 -2.17 -6.35 -5.88
CA LEU A 17 -1.41 -5.15 -5.55
C LEU A 17 -0.44 -5.43 -4.39
N THR A 18 0.82 -5.66 -4.75
CA THR A 18 1.90 -5.82 -3.78
C THR A 18 2.34 -4.46 -3.25
N ALA A 19 2.85 -4.43 -2.00
CA ALA A 19 3.46 -3.25 -1.42
C ALA A 19 4.54 -2.62 -2.33
N ASN A 20 5.29 -3.45 -3.07
CA ASN A 20 6.30 -2.99 -4.01
C ASN A 20 5.68 -2.26 -5.21
N LEU A 21 4.62 -2.80 -5.80
CA LEU A 21 3.93 -2.18 -6.92
C LEU A 21 3.29 -0.84 -6.53
N LEU A 22 2.67 -0.79 -5.35
CA LEU A 22 2.10 0.43 -4.79
C LEU A 22 3.17 1.50 -4.60
N ALA A 23 4.27 1.17 -3.92
CA ALA A 23 5.33 2.13 -3.60
C ALA A 23 6.10 2.63 -4.83
N THR A 24 6.34 1.76 -5.83
CA THR A 24 7.28 2.07 -6.93
C THR A 24 6.62 2.52 -8.22
N LYS A 25 5.31 2.26 -8.41
CA LYS A 25 4.61 2.57 -9.65
C LYS A 25 3.35 3.38 -9.40
N VAL A 26 2.48 2.91 -8.51
CA VAL A 26 1.14 3.50 -8.36
C VAL A 26 1.18 4.81 -7.59
N MET A 27 1.68 4.82 -6.36
CA MET A 27 1.74 6.04 -5.54
C MET A 27 2.51 7.18 -6.22
N PRO A 28 3.69 6.95 -6.86
CA PRO A 28 4.40 8.02 -7.57
C PRO A 28 3.58 8.66 -8.69
N SER A 29 2.66 7.93 -9.32
CA SER A 29 1.76 8.48 -10.33
C SER A 29 0.61 9.30 -9.74
N ILE A 30 0.23 9.03 -8.49
CA ILE A 30 -0.89 9.71 -7.81
C ILE A 30 -0.43 10.96 -7.06
N ILE A 31 0.77 10.94 -6.46
CA ILE A 31 1.31 12.06 -5.68
C ILE A 31 1.23 13.41 -6.41
N PRO A 32 1.56 13.55 -7.72
CA PRO A 32 1.45 14.84 -8.41
C PRO A 32 0.03 15.43 -8.41
N HIS A 33 -1.00 14.59 -8.33
CA HIS A 33 -2.38 15.08 -8.25
C HIS A 33 -2.68 15.76 -6.91
N SER A 34 -1.98 15.43 -5.82
CA SER A 34 -2.24 16.06 -4.51
C SER A 34 -1.90 17.54 -4.46
N VAL A 35 -1.04 18.01 -5.37
CA VAL A 35 -0.62 19.41 -5.46
C VAL A 35 -1.26 20.12 -6.66
N ASN A 36 -2.20 19.48 -7.35
CA ASN A 36 -2.88 20.09 -8.48
C ASN A 36 -3.82 21.21 -7.98
N PRO A 37 -3.57 22.49 -8.32
CA PRO A 37 -4.37 23.61 -7.84
C PRO A 37 -5.79 23.64 -8.40
N THR A 38 -6.11 22.82 -9.40
CA THR A 38 -7.43 22.78 -10.02
C THR A 38 -8.40 21.78 -9.36
N LEU A 39 -7.99 21.08 -8.30
CA LEU A 39 -8.86 20.13 -7.60
C LEU A 39 -9.89 20.84 -6.72
N SER A 40 -11.11 20.31 -6.67
CA SER A 40 -12.05 20.63 -5.60
C SER A 40 -11.63 19.97 -4.28
N VAL A 41 -12.20 20.44 -3.16
CA VAL A 41 -11.96 19.86 -1.83
C VAL A 41 -12.27 18.35 -1.82
N GLU A 42 -13.43 17.95 -2.33
CA GLU A 42 -13.84 16.54 -2.41
C GLU A 42 -12.88 15.68 -3.24
N GLN A 43 -12.38 16.24 -4.36
CA GLN A 43 -11.42 15.52 -5.21
C GLN A 43 -10.07 15.37 -4.51
N PHE A 44 -9.61 16.41 -3.81
CA PHE A 44 -8.40 16.37 -3.02
C PHE A 44 -8.51 15.33 -1.88
N GLU A 45 -9.61 15.34 -1.13
CA GLU A 45 -9.89 14.34 -0.08
C GLU A 45 -9.84 12.92 -0.67
N THR A 46 -10.45 12.70 -1.83
CA THR A 46 -10.40 11.41 -2.52
C THR A 46 -8.96 10.98 -2.85
N VAL A 47 -8.08 11.91 -3.28
CA VAL A 47 -6.67 11.58 -3.53
C VAL A 47 -5.95 11.21 -2.24
N MET A 48 -6.21 11.94 -1.14
CA MET A 48 -5.59 11.69 0.16
C MET A 48 -6.02 10.34 0.74
N ASP A 49 -7.31 10.00 0.64
CA ASP A 49 -7.84 8.72 1.08
C ASP A 49 -7.13 7.56 0.37
N VAL A 50 -7.02 7.63 -0.95
CA VAL A 50 -6.35 6.59 -1.75
C VAL A 50 -4.87 6.46 -1.37
N LEU A 51 -4.15 7.56 -1.19
CA LEU A 51 -2.74 7.51 -0.78
C LEU A 51 -2.57 6.92 0.63
N THR A 52 -3.49 7.22 1.54
CA THR A 52 -3.49 6.68 2.91
C THR A 52 -3.77 5.18 2.91
N GLU A 53 -4.79 4.73 2.18
CA GLU A 53 -5.10 3.31 2.01
C GLU A 53 -3.90 2.53 1.41
N MET A 54 -3.19 3.12 0.44
CA MET A 54 -1.99 2.50 -0.13
C MET A 54 -0.87 2.33 0.90
N LEU A 55 -0.64 3.34 1.74
CA LEU A 55 0.33 3.27 2.83
C LEU A 55 -0.05 2.20 3.86
N ASP A 56 -1.32 2.08 4.20
CA ASP A 56 -1.81 1.04 5.12
C ASP A 56 -1.57 -0.37 4.58
N VAL A 57 -1.81 -0.59 3.28
CA VAL A 57 -1.51 -1.86 2.63
C VAL A 57 -0.01 -2.17 2.67
N ILE A 58 0.85 -1.18 2.37
CA ILE A 58 2.31 -1.34 2.45
C ILE A 58 2.73 -1.71 3.87
N HIS A 59 2.25 -0.95 4.86
CA HIS A 59 2.55 -1.17 6.27
C HIS A 59 2.12 -2.56 6.73
N PHE A 60 0.88 -2.97 6.43
CA PHE A 60 0.35 -4.28 6.79
C PHE A 60 1.16 -5.43 6.16
N GLN A 61 1.42 -5.37 4.85
CA GLN A 61 2.18 -6.41 4.15
C GLN A 61 3.62 -6.51 4.66
N ARG A 62 4.28 -5.37 4.89
CA ARG A 62 5.67 -5.36 5.39
C ARG A 62 5.75 -5.88 6.83
N LYS A 63 4.86 -5.44 7.72
CA LYS A 63 4.80 -5.91 9.11
C LYS A 63 4.51 -7.40 9.20
N SER A 64 3.57 -7.89 8.39
CA SER A 64 3.25 -9.32 8.33
C SER A 64 4.46 -10.15 7.87
N LYS A 65 5.18 -9.72 6.83
CA LYS A 65 6.42 -10.39 6.39
C LYS A 65 7.51 -10.38 7.47
N MET A 66 7.71 -9.27 8.17
CA MET A 66 8.72 -9.20 9.25
C MET A 66 8.40 -10.17 10.39
N ARG A 67 7.13 -10.24 10.82
CA ARG A 67 6.69 -11.16 11.88
C ARG A 67 6.97 -12.63 11.52
N LEU A 68 6.67 -13.02 10.29
CA LEU A 68 6.92 -14.38 9.80
C LEU A 68 8.42 -14.71 9.78
N GLN A 69 9.25 -13.78 9.29
CA GLN A 69 10.72 -13.95 9.31
C GLN A 69 11.27 -14.05 10.74
N SER A 70 10.78 -13.23 11.67
CA SER A 70 11.19 -13.30 13.08
C SER A 70 10.81 -14.64 13.72
N SER A 71 9.65 -15.22 13.38
CA SER A 71 9.24 -16.53 13.90
C SER A 71 10.04 -17.70 13.32
N GLU A 72 10.44 -17.65 12.05
CA GLU A 72 11.27 -18.69 11.42
C GLU A 72 12.69 -18.70 11.97
N VAL A 73 13.26 -17.53 12.29
CA VAL A 73 14.59 -17.43 12.91
C VAL A 73 14.59 -17.99 14.33
N ALA A 74 13.50 -17.79 15.09
CA ALA A 74 13.38 -18.30 16.46
C ALA A 74 13.31 -19.84 16.51
N THR A 75 12.65 -20.49 15.55
CA THR A 75 12.58 -21.95 15.48
C THR A 75 13.87 -22.58 14.97
N ALA A 76 14.55 -21.94 14.01
CA ALA A 76 15.85 -22.39 13.51
C ALA A 76 16.97 -22.33 14.58
N SER A 77 16.91 -21.36 15.49
CA SER A 77 17.86 -21.22 16.61
C SER A 77 17.68 -22.28 17.71
N SER A 78 16.54 -22.97 17.80
CA SER A 78 16.24 -23.93 18.87
C SER A 78 16.63 -25.38 18.52
N GLY A 79 17.05 -25.65 17.28
CA GLY A 79 17.35 -27.01 16.80
C GLY A 79 18.82 -27.44 16.86
N VAL A 80 19.70 -26.64 17.46
CA VAL A 80 21.14 -26.96 17.62
C VAL A 80 21.51 -26.95 19.10
N ARG A 81 20.97 -27.90 19.86
CA ARG A 81 21.48 -28.30 21.18
C ARG A 81 21.17 -29.76 21.46
#